data_AF-A0A7I7JZ54-F1
#
_entry.id   AF-A0A7I7JZ54-F1
#
_cell.length_a   1.000
_cell.length_b   1.000
_cell.length_c   1.000
_cell.angle_alpha   90.00
_cell.angle_beta   90.00
_cell.angle_gamma   90.00
#
_symmetry.space_group_name_H-M   'P 1'
#
loop_
_entity.id
_entity.type
_entity.pdbx_description
1 polymer ?
#
loop_
_entity_poly.entity_id
_entity_poly.type
_entity_poly.pdbx_seq_one_letter_code
_entity_poly.pdbx_strand_id
1 'polypeptide(L)'
;MPRERSGGPVSMPADELAAFLSGEPTGAICVTDAEGRLLALPARVLGVEGDDMKVEVDGFPTLPAPGTQACVVADRFVTYEAIRGVIAQGEIASTEHSDPPKEAVTLAVSRTVSFSFANVIEP
;
A
#
# COMPACT_ATOMS: atom_id res chain seq x y z
N MET A 1 16.67 -29.19 0.73
CA MET A 1 16.83 -28.12 -0.28
C MET A 1 15.47 -27.46 -0.47
N PRO A 2 15.32 -26.14 -0.22
CA PRO A 2 14.11 -25.44 -0.63
C PRO A 2 14.02 -25.55 -2.16
N ARG A 3 12.90 -26.07 -2.66
CA ARG A 3 12.63 -26.03 -4.10
C ARG A 3 12.29 -24.59 -4.46
N GLU A 4 13.13 -23.93 -5.26
CA GLU A 4 12.67 -22.77 -6.03
C GLU A 4 11.50 -23.23 -6.89
N ARG A 5 10.29 -22.79 -6.56
CA ARG A 5 9.12 -22.97 -7.42
C ARG A 5 9.17 -21.90 -8.50
N SER A 6 9.12 -22.31 -9.77
CA SER A 6 9.11 -21.38 -10.89
C SER A 6 7.71 -20.82 -11.09
N GLY A 7 7.57 -19.50 -10.95
CA GLY A 7 6.32 -18.78 -11.14
C GLY A 7 6.26 -17.59 -10.19
N GLY A 8 6.79 -16.47 -10.64
CA GLY A 8 6.73 -15.22 -9.89
C GLY A 8 5.29 -14.67 -9.83
N PRO A 9 5.03 -13.68 -8.97
CA PRO A 9 3.73 -13.03 -8.93
C PRO A 9 3.36 -12.44 -10.30
N VAL A 10 2.07 -12.50 -10.63
CA VAL A 10 1.48 -11.80 -11.78
C VAL A 10 0.82 -10.51 -11.32
N SER A 11 0.68 -9.52 -12.20
CA SER A 11 -0.09 -8.32 -11.89
C SER A 11 -1.59 -8.62 -11.84
N MET A 12 -2.28 -8.04 -10.86
CA MET A 12 -3.73 -8.16 -10.74
C MET A 12 -4.42 -7.43 -11.91
N PRO A 13 -5.41 -8.05 -12.58
CA PRO A 13 -6.37 -7.36 -13.42
C PRO A 13 -7.09 -6.23 -12.67
N ALA A 14 -7.66 -5.27 -13.40
CA ALA A 14 -8.24 -4.06 -12.80
C ALA A 14 -9.40 -4.35 -11.82
N ASP A 15 -10.25 -5.32 -12.13
CA ASP A 15 -11.36 -5.76 -11.28
C ASP A 15 -10.86 -6.48 -10.02
N GLU A 16 -9.84 -7.35 -10.14
CA GLU A 16 -9.21 -7.99 -8.99
C GLU A 16 -8.52 -6.96 -8.08
N LEU A 17 -7.81 -5.99 -8.66
CA LEU A 17 -7.17 -4.90 -7.91
C LEU A 17 -8.20 -4.04 -7.17
N ALA A 18 -9.30 -3.66 -7.83
CA ALA A 18 -10.38 -2.90 -7.21
C ALA A 18 -11.03 -3.66 -6.05
N ALA A 19 -11.27 -4.97 -6.21
CA ALA A 19 -11.80 -5.83 -5.15
C ALA A 19 -10.81 -6.03 -3.99
N PHE A 20 -9.50 -6.07 -4.29
CA PHE A 20 -8.46 -6.14 -3.28
C PHE A 20 -8.43 -4.85 -2.43
N LEU A 21 -8.43 -3.68 -3.09
CA LEU A 21 -8.38 -2.38 -2.42
C LEU A 21 -9.65 -2.07 -1.62
N SER A 22 -10.83 -2.45 -2.10
CA SER A 22 -12.09 -2.30 -1.36
C SER A 22 -12.15 -3.15 -0.08
N GLY A 23 -11.28 -4.16 0.01
CA GLY A 23 -11.09 -4.94 1.21
C GLY A 23 -10.26 -4.25 2.31
N GLU A 24 -9.84 -3.00 2.11
CA GLU A 24 -9.00 -2.25 3.04
C GLU A 24 -7.72 -3.00 3.45
N PRO A 25 -6.83 -3.33 2.50
CA PRO A 25 -5.61 -4.07 2.81
C PRO A 25 -4.71 -3.27 3.77
N THR A 26 -4.06 -3.98 4.67
CA THR A 26 -3.12 -3.42 5.64
C THR A 26 -1.68 -3.63 5.19
N GLY A 27 -0.78 -2.80 5.68
CA GLY A 27 0.65 -2.95 5.47
C GLY A 27 1.40 -1.79 6.08
N ALA A 28 2.26 -1.14 5.31
CA ALA A 28 3.03 0.01 5.76
C ALA A 28 3.01 1.16 4.76
N ILE A 29 3.05 2.38 5.28
CA ILE A 29 3.46 3.56 4.53
C ILE A 29 4.91 3.88 4.87
N CYS A 30 5.68 4.13 3.83
CA CYS A 30 7.06 4.55 3.86
C CYS A 30 7.11 6.02 3.45
N VAL A 31 7.61 6.89 4.32
CA VAL A 31 7.87 8.30 4.03
C VAL A 31 9.30 8.67 4.40
N THR A 32 9.84 9.70 3.76
CA THR A 32 11.08 10.32 4.21
C THR A 32 10.76 11.50 5.11
N ASP A 33 11.30 11.53 6.34
CA ASP A 33 11.14 12.67 7.24
C ASP A 33 11.98 13.90 6.82
N ALA A 34 11.82 15.00 7.54
CA ALA A 34 12.54 16.25 7.25
C ALA A 34 14.06 16.12 7.37
N GLU A 35 14.56 15.12 8.12
CA GLU A 35 15.98 14.81 8.28
C GLU A 35 16.50 13.82 7.22
N GLY A 36 15.66 13.39 6.28
CA GLY A 36 16.03 12.45 5.23
C GLY A 36 16.01 10.97 5.68
N ARG A 37 15.43 10.66 6.84
CA ARG A 37 15.33 9.29 7.35
C ARG A 37 14.07 8.62 6.83
N LEU A 38 14.18 7.33 6.53
CA LEU A 38 13.03 6.49 6.21
C LEU A 38 12.23 6.20 7.47
N LEU A 39 10.95 6.57 7.46
CA LEU A 39 9.95 6.09 8.40
C LEU A 39 9.08 5.04 7.69
N ALA A 40 8.90 3.88 8.31
CA ALA A 40 7.98 2.84 7.85
C ALA A 40 6.96 2.59 8.95
N LEU A 41 5.71 3.00 8.71
CA LEU A 41 4.66 3.04 9.72
C LEU A 41 3.51 2.12 9.32
N PRO A 42 2.84 1.45 10.27
CA PRO A 42 1.65 0.66 9.99
C PRO A 42 0.59 1.49 9.27
N ALA A 43 0.00 0.91 8.23
CA ALA A 43 -0.97 1.59 7.39
C ALA A 43 -2.12 0.67 7.00
N ARG A 44 -3.28 1.28 6.73
CA ARG A 44 -4.45 0.63 6.12
C ARG A 44 -4.93 1.50 4.96
N VAL A 45 -5.06 0.90 3.79
CA VAL A 45 -5.68 1.58 2.66
C VAL A 45 -7.18 1.64 2.91
N LEU A 46 -7.77 2.84 2.92
CA LEU A 46 -9.22 3.02 3.13
C LEU A 46 -9.99 3.06 1.81
N GLY A 47 -9.33 3.44 0.71
CA GLY A 47 -9.95 3.51 -0.60
C GLY A 47 -9.09 4.27 -1.61
N VAL A 48 -9.52 4.21 -2.87
CA VAL A 48 -8.91 4.94 -3.98
C VAL A 48 -10.00 5.64 -4.78
N GLU A 49 -9.80 6.93 -5.06
CA GLU A 49 -10.67 7.75 -5.91
C GLU A 49 -9.82 8.43 -6.98
N GLY A 50 -9.95 7.98 -8.24
CA GLY A 50 -9.03 8.39 -9.30
C GLY A 50 -7.60 7.97 -8.98
N ASP A 51 -6.69 8.95 -8.93
CA ASP A 51 -5.29 8.74 -8.58
C ASP A 51 -5.00 8.98 -7.08
N ASP A 52 -6.01 9.34 -6.29
CA ASP A 52 -5.85 9.61 -4.86
C ASP A 52 -6.14 8.35 -4.03
N MET A 53 -5.17 7.93 -3.23
CA MET A 53 -5.30 6.81 -2.29
C MET A 53 -5.39 7.35 -0.87
N LYS A 54 -6.52 7.08 -0.19
CA LYS A 54 -6.69 7.42 1.22
C LYS A 54 -6.12 6.32 2.09
N VAL A 55 -5.26 6.69 3.03
CA VAL A 55 -4.51 5.76 3.88
C VAL A 55 -4.62 6.19 5.33
N GLU A 56 -5.14 5.31 6.16
CA GLU A 56 -5.04 5.41 7.62
C GLU A 56 -3.62 4.98 8.04
N VAL A 57 -2.98 5.76 8.91
CA VAL A 57 -1.62 5.54 9.38
C VAL A 57 -1.60 5.63 10.90
N ASP A 58 -0.81 4.77 11.52
CA ASP A 58 -0.58 4.80 12.97
C ASP A 58 0.86 5.26 13.27
N GLY A 59 0.97 6.23 14.18
CA GLY A 59 2.22 6.60 14.80
C GLY A 59 3.12 7.54 13.99
N PHE A 60 2.58 8.49 13.22
CA PHE A 60 3.44 9.58 12.76
C PHE A 60 3.96 10.35 13.99
N PRO A 61 5.27 10.60 14.11
CA PRO A 61 5.78 11.53 15.11
C PRO A 61 5.35 12.97 14.80
N THR A 62 5.28 13.29 13.50
CA THR A 62 4.81 14.55 12.93
C THR A 62 4.18 14.23 11.58
N LEU A 63 3.03 14.81 11.27
CA LEU A 63 2.38 14.63 9.98
C LEU A 63 3.28 15.11 8.83
N PRO A 64 3.43 14.33 7.75
CA PRO A 64 4.23 14.72 6.60
C PRO A 64 3.59 15.90 5.87
N ALA A 65 4.42 16.82 5.36
CA ALA A 65 3.92 17.95 4.57
C ALA A 65 3.42 17.49 3.19
N PRO A 66 2.45 18.19 2.57
CA PRO A 66 2.11 17.97 1.17
C PRO A 66 3.35 18.05 0.27
N GLY A 67 3.43 17.18 -0.74
CA GLY A 67 4.60 17.00 -1.61
C GLY A 67 5.69 16.08 -1.05
N THR A 68 5.54 15.55 0.17
CA THR A 68 6.47 14.55 0.72
C THR A 68 6.36 13.25 -0.07
N GLN A 69 7.48 12.73 -0.56
CA GLN A 69 7.53 11.44 -1.25
C GLN A 69 7.13 10.31 -0.31
N ALA A 70 6.24 9.45 -0.79
CA ALA A 70 5.66 8.37 -0.01
C ALA A 70 5.43 7.11 -0.85
N CYS A 71 5.46 5.96 -0.18
CA CYS A 71 5.16 4.68 -0.77
C CYS A 71 4.31 3.84 0.19
N VAL A 72 3.22 3.28 -0.30
CA VAL A 72 2.36 2.36 0.46
C VAL A 72 2.60 0.95 -0.07
N VAL A 73 2.93 0.04 0.84
CA VAL A 73 3.00 -1.40 0.57
C VAL A 73 1.91 -2.04 1.41
N ALA A 74 0.92 -2.66 0.77
CA ALA A 74 -0.19 -3.30 1.46
C ALA A 74 -0.47 -4.67 0.85
N ASP A 75 -0.73 -5.66 1.72
CA ASP A 75 -0.86 -7.04 1.30
C ASP A 75 -1.85 -7.83 2.16
N ARG A 76 -2.17 -9.04 1.69
CA ARG A 76 -2.85 -10.09 2.45
C ARG A 76 -2.09 -11.37 2.18
N PHE A 77 -1.75 -12.12 3.24
CA PHE A 77 -0.84 -13.28 3.13
C PHE A 77 -1.29 -14.49 3.96
N VAL A 78 -2.59 -14.81 3.93
CA VAL A 78 -3.16 -15.95 4.70
C VAL A 78 -2.47 -17.28 4.37
N THR A 79 -2.23 -17.53 3.09
CA THR A 79 -1.43 -18.65 2.55
C THR A 79 -0.61 -18.14 1.38
N TYR A 80 0.43 -18.87 0.97
CA TYR A 80 1.31 -18.44 -0.12
C TYR A 80 0.56 -18.20 -1.43
N GLU A 81 -0.31 -19.12 -1.83
CA GLU A 81 -1.15 -19.02 -3.04
C GLU A 81 -2.23 -17.94 -2.91
N ALA A 82 -2.51 -17.48 -1.69
CA ALA A 82 -3.42 -16.39 -1.42
C ALA A 82 -2.71 -15.04 -1.23
N ILE A 83 -1.39 -14.95 -1.45
CA ILE A 83 -0.69 -13.67 -1.37
C ILE A 83 -1.17 -12.76 -2.49
N ARG A 84 -1.71 -11.60 -2.11
CA ARG A 84 -1.93 -10.46 -3.01
C ARG A 84 -1.44 -9.20 -2.34
N GLY A 85 -0.99 -8.24 -3.13
CA GLY A 85 -0.61 -6.95 -2.60
C GLY A 85 -0.40 -5.89 -3.66
N VAL A 86 -0.18 -4.68 -3.17
CA VAL A 86 0.05 -3.47 -3.94
C VAL A 86 1.24 -2.71 -3.39
N ILE A 87 1.97 -2.07 -4.29
CA ILE A 87 2.97 -1.05 -4.00
C ILE A 87 2.50 0.21 -4.75
N ALA A 88 2.02 1.19 -4.01
CA ALA A 88 1.63 2.50 -4.54
C ALA A 88 2.73 3.51 -4.20
N GLN A 89 3.17 4.29 -5.18
CA GLN A 89 4.18 5.33 -5.04
C GLN A 89 3.59 6.66 -5.45
N GLY A 90 3.96 7.72 -4.75
CA GLY A 90 3.41 9.04 -4.99
C GLY A 90 3.91 10.07 -3.99
N GLU A 91 3.14 11.14 -3.87
CA GLU A 91 3.39 12.22 -2.91
C GLU A 91 2.19 12.41 -2.00
N ILE A 92 2.44 12.81 -0.76
CA ILE A 92 1.38 13.21 0.16
C ILE A 92 0.65 14.42 -0.44
N ALA A 93 -0.63 14.27 -0.74
CA ALA A 93 -1.49 15.35 -1.24
C ALA A 93 -2.06 16.17 -0.07
N SER A 94 -2.52 15.48 0.97
CA SER A 94 -3.07 16.10 2.17
C SER A 94 -2.95 15.18 3.39
N THR A 95 -3.07 15.77 4.57
CA THR A 95 -3.11 15.06 5.85
C THR A 95 -4.33 15.51 6.63
N GLU A 96 -5.10 14.55 7.13
CA GLU A 96 -6.28 14.78 7.95
C GLU A 96 -6.03 14.17 9.34
N HIS A 97 -6.37 14.93 10.37
CA HIS A 97 -6.46 14.40 11.73
C HIS A 97 -7.93 14.11 12.01
N SER A 98 -8.28 12.83 12.20
CA SER A 98 -9.65 12.42 12.54
C SER A 98 -9.75 12.13 14.04
N ASP A 99 -10.93 12.38 14.61
CA ASP A 99 -11.28 12.01 16.00
C ASP A 99 -12.29 10.84 15.97
N PRO A 100 -12.06 9.68 16.63
CA PRO A 100 -10.92 9.29 17.49
C PRO A 100 -9.60 9.10 16.70
N PRO A 101 -8.42 9.20 17.36
CA PRO A 101 -7.17 9.64 16.75
C PRO A 101 -6.62 8.56 15.84
N LYS A 102 -6.94 8.68 14.56
CA LYS A 102 -6.24 7.99 13.51
C LYS A 102 -5.91 8.99 12.43
N GLU A 103 -4.62 9.05 12.12
CA GLU A 103 -4.10 9.97 11.12
C GLU A 103 -4.43 9.37 9.77
N ALA A 104 -5.05 10.17 8.91
CA ALA A 104 -5.29 9.78 7.53
C ALA A 104 -4.44 10.67 6.63
N VAL A 105 -3.82 10.07 5.63
CA VAL A 105 -3.13 10.81 4.57
C VAL A 105 -3.75 10.45 3.25
N THR A 106 -3.81 11.43 2.36
CA THR A 106 -4.13 11.19 0.95
C THR A 106 -2.82 11.16 0.18
N LEU A 107 -2.57 10.07 -0.51
CA LEU A 107 -1.44 9.87 -1.40
C LEU A 107 -1.90 10.13 -2.84
N ALA A 108 -1.35 11.15 -3.50
CA ALA A 108 -1.49 11.31 -4.94
C ALA A 108 -0.58 10.29 -5.63
N VAL A 109 -1.17 9.20 -6.12
CA VAL A 109 -0.46 8.05 -6.66
C VAL A 109 0.03 8.36 -8.07
N SER A 110 1.34 8.24 -8.29
CA SER A 110 1.96 8.35 -9.62
C SER A 110 2.23 6.97 -10.24
N ARG A 111 2.32 5.92 -9.41
CA ARG A 111 2.58 4.56 -9.87
C ARG A 111 1.99 3.53 -8.91
N THR A 112 1.29 2.54 -9.48
CA THR A 112 0.83 1.35 -8.75
C THR A 112 1.42 0.11 -9.39
N VAL A 113 1.99 -0.77 -8.56
CA VAL A 113 2.35 -2.13 -8.93
C VAL A 113 1.51 -3.08 -8.09
N SER A 114 0.76 -3.96 -8.73
CA SER A 114 0.03 -5.04 -8.07
C SER A 114 0.73 -6.36 -8.27
N PHE A 115 0.58 -7.26 -7.30
CA PHE A 115 1.05 -8.63 -7.37
C PHE A 115 0.02 -9.60 -6.80
N SER A 116 -0.13 -10.76 -7.45
CA SER A 116 -0.99 -11.87 -7.03
C SER A 116 -0.25 -13.18 -7.27
N PHE A 117 -0.30 -14.05 -6.26
CA PHE A 117 0.18 -15.43 -6.32
C PHE A 117 -0.98 -16.41 -6.57
N ALA A 118 -2.22 -15.94 -6.53
CA ALA A 118 -3.37 -16.72 -6.97
C ALA A 118 -3.30 -16.79 -8.50
N ASN A 119 -3.34 -17.99 -9.07
CA ASN A 119 -3.23 -18.26 -10.52
C ASN A 119 -1.82 -18.35 -11.10
N VAL A 120 -0.78 -18.59 -10.30
CA VAL A 120 0.47 -19.14 -10.82
C VAL A 120 0.20 -20.60 -11.21
N ILE A 121 -0.38 -20.80 -12.39
CA ILE A 121 -0.59 -22.12 -12.99
C ILE A 121 0.77 -22.54 -13.56
N GLU A 122 1.38 -23.57 -12.96
CA GLU A 122 2.52 -24.25 -13.56
C GLU A 122 2.10 -24.82 -14.94
N PRO A 123 2.84 -24.56 -16.03
CA PRO A 123 2.68 -25.31 -17.27
C PRO A 123 3.13 -26.78 -17.12
#